data_AF-A0A7C8RAK5-F1
#
_entry.id   AF-A0A7C8RAK5-F1
#
_cell.length_a   1.000
_cell.length_b   1.000
_cell.length_c   1.000
_cell.angle_alpha   90.00
_cell.angle_beta   90.00
_cell.angle_gamma   90.00
#
_symmetry.space_group_name_H-M   'P 1'
#
loop_
_entity.id
_entity.type
_entity.pdbx_description
1 polymer ?
#
loop_
_entity_poly.entity_id
_entity_poly.type
_entity_poly.pdbx_seq_one_letter_code
_entity_poly.pdbx_strand_id
1 'polypeptide(L)'
;MATANYKKKLTHNDYTVGLIYVKPLEMDAILTMLDEEHESLRLNEDDDNEYTLGRIGPHNVLVVGPPRGEEGKVAVSTVVNQICLSFKNIKMGLLVGIGDGVPRNGHDVRLGDVIVSAPENGPAVVQYDLGKWNTDDVIEVTRTLGKPPRQLLNVANKVRSQYLMLMEGEESFFHQHLKRFELFPRLKCTYSHPEIPDLLFPPNYFHEDSTDCESNHGHLQVSREERSQDIEIHYSTILSGDSTLSCGMRRDKLSAQHHNALCFETAAAGLMDDFPCLVIRGISSYADSHRNEAWEGYAAATAAAYAREILCTMAERVAAELKPSAAESQNSIEERLREAEERIEFLRMLSFPGGNNQRISIESAHTNTYEWIEDWKSSDGRKLLIVGKAGSESQH
;
A
#
# COMPACT_ATOMS: atom_id res chain seq x y z
N MET A 1 -12.15 17.84 -37.21
CA MET A 1 -12.46 16.40 -37.11
C MET A 1 -12.02 15.96 -35.73
N ALA A 2 -12.96 15.62 -34.85
CA ALA A 2 -12.63 15.07 -33.54
C ALA A 2 -12.08 13.65 -33.76
N THR A 3 -10.80 13.43 -33.51
CA THR A 3 -10.24 12.09 -33.40
C THR A 3 -10.92 11.42 -32.22
N ALA A 4 -11.77 10.42 -32.49
CA ALA A 4 -12.30 9.54 -31.46
C ALA A 4 -11.10 8.96 -30.70
N ASN A 5 -10.98 9.33 -29.42
CA ASN A 5 -9.88 8.88 -28.57
C ASN A 5 -10.19 7.43 -28.17
N TYR A 6 -9.81 6.48 -29.01
CA TYR A 6 -10.01 5.06 -28.73
C TYR A 6 -9.10 4.66 -27.58
N LYS A 7 -9.70 4.40 -26.41
CA LYS A 7 -8.97 3.83 -25.27
C LYS A 7 -8.55 2.40 -25.61
N LYS A 8 -7.37 2.01 -25.16
CA LYS A 8 -6.83 0.67 -25.40
C LYS A 8 -7.61 -0.36 -24.60
N LYS A 9 -8.03 -1.44 -25.25
CA LYS A 9 -8.69 -2.58 -24.59
C LYS A 9 -7.66 -3.64 -24.23
N LEU A 10 -7.57 -3.95 -22.95
CA LEU A 10 -6.68 -4.97 -22.38
C LEU A 10 -7.49 -6.00 -21.59
N THR A 11 -6.80 -6.90 -20.89
CA THR A 11 -7.36 -7.91 -19.99
C THR A 11 -6.78 -7.74 -18.58
N HIS A 12 -7.38 -8.38 -17.58
CA HIS A 12 -6.89 -8.37 -16.20
C HIS A 12 -5.42 -8.81 -16.07
N ASN A 13 -4.95 -9.69 -16.96
CA ASN A 13 -3.59 -10.22 -16.92
C ASN A 13 -2.54 -9.25 -17.47
N ASP A 14 -2.94 -8.18 -18.14
CA ASP A 14 -2.00 -7.23 -18.73
C ASP A 14 -1.46 -6.22 -17.71
N TYR A 15 -2.06 -6.14 -16.52
CA TYR A 15 -1.69 -5.22 -15.45
C TYR A 15 -0.76 -5.89 -14.44
N THR A 16 0.31 -5.19 -14.05
CA THR A 16 1.40 -5.76 -13.23
C THR A 16 1.72 -4.97 -11.97
N VAL A 17 1.26 -3.72 -11.89
CA VAL A 17 1.48 -2.84 -10.75
C VAL A 17 0.16 -2.18 -10.32
N GLY A 18 -0.13 -2.21 -9.02
CA GLY A 18 -1.23 -1.43 -8.44
C GLY A 18 -0.74 -0.10 -7.87
N LEU A 19 -1.42 1.00 -8.20
CA LEU A 19 -1.25 2.30 -7.57
C LEU A 19 -2.42 2.51 -6.61
N ILE A 20 -2.12 2.57 -5.32
CA ILE A 20 -3.12 2.60 -4.26
C ILE A 20 -3.13 3.99 -3.64
N TYR A 21 -4.30 4.61 -3.58
CA TYR A 21 -4.53 5.86 -2.86
C TYR A 21 -5.49 5.64 -1.68
N VAL A 22 -5.54 6.62 -0.77
CA VAL A 22 -6.46 6.62 0.38
C VAL A 22 -7.49 7.73 0.24
N LYS A 23 -7.06 8.92 -0.19
CA LYS A 23 -7.91 10.11 -0.32
C LYS A 23 -8.19 10.46 -1.79
N PRO A 24 -9.35 11.07 -2.11
CA PRO A 24 -9.64 11.52 -3.47
C PRO A 24 -8.60 12.48 -4.07
N LEU A 25 -7.99 13.35 -3.25
CA LEU A 25 -6.92 14.24 -3.73
C LEU A 25 -5.67 13.47 -4.20
N GLU A 26 -5.39 12.33 -3.58
CA GLU A 26 -4.26 11.48 -3.94
C GLU A 26 -4.57 10.75 -5.26
N MET A 27 -5.81 10.31 -5.45
CA MET A 27 -6.29 9.74 -6.71
C MET A 27 -6.05 10.70 -7.88
N ASP A 28 -6.52 11.94 -7.78
CA ASP A 28 -6.38 12.95 -8.85
C ASP A 28 -4.91 13.20 -9.22
N ALA A 29 -4.03 13.25 -8.21
CA ALA A 29 -2.59 13.38 -8.42
C ALA A 29 -2.00 12.18 -9.18
N ILE A 30 -2.37 10.95 -8.80
CA ILE A 30 -1.93 9.73 -9.47
C ILE A 30 -2.45 9.66 -10.91
N LEU A 31 -3.74 9.97 -11.13
CA LEU A 31 -4.35 9.94 -12.45
C LEU A 31 -3.68 10.92 -13.42
N THR A 32 -3.27 12.10 -12.92
CA THR A 32 -2.51 13.09 -13.70
C THR A 32 -1.16 12.54 -14.22
N MET A 33 -0.60 11.53 -13.56
CA MET A 33 0.67 10.91 -13.94
C MET A 33 0.55 9.83 -15.02
N LEU A 34 -0.66 9.37 -15.36
CA LEU A 34 -0.91 8.38 -16.41
C LEU A 34 -0.54 8.94 -17.79
N ASP A 35 0.21 8.16 -18.57
CA ASP A 35 0.52 8.48 -19.97
C ASP A 35 -0.68 8.22 -20.89
N GLU A 36 -1.49 7.21 -20.56
CA GLU A 36 -2.73 6.86 -21.25
C GLU A 36 -3.71 6.18 -20.27
N GLU A 37 -5.00 6.37 -20.52
CA GLU A 37 -6.08 5.62 -19.87
C GLU A 37 -6.58 4.49 -20.79
N HIS A 38 -6.86 3.35 -20.20
CA HIS A 38 -7.42 2.16 -20.87
C HIS A 38 -8.93 2.05 -20.68
N GLU A 39 -9.58 1.19 -21.46
CA GLU A 39 -10.99 0.85 -21.25
C GLU A 39 -11.19 0.11 -19.92
N SER A 40 -12.29 0.42 -19.22
CA SER A 40 -12.70 -0.32 -18.03
C SER A 40 -12.93 -1.79 -18.36
N LEU A 41 -12.54 -2.66 -17.43
CA LEU A 41 -12.78 -4.09 -17.53
C LEU A 41 -14.11 -4.45 -16.88
N ARG A 42 -14.68 -5.60 -17.27
CA ARG A 42 -15.81 -6.18 -16.55
C ARG A 42 -15.30 -6.82 -15.27
N LEU A 43 -15.89 -6.44 -14.15
CA LEU A 43 -15.58 -6.98 -12.83
C LEU A 43 -16.56 -8.10 -12.47
N ASN A 44 -16.16 -8.92 -11.49
CA ASN A 44 -17.07 -9.88 -10.87
C ASN A 44 -18.07 -9.14 -9.98
N GLU A 45 -19.27 -9.70 -9.77
CA GLU A 45 -20.29 -9.08 -8.91
C GLU A 45 -19.82 -8.90 -7.45
N ASP A 46 -18.85 -9.70 -7.01
CA ASP A 46 -18.29 -9.66 -5.65
C ASP A 46 -17.10 -8.68 -5.50
N ASP A 47 -16.72 -7.97 -6.56
CA ASP A 47 -15.66 -6.95 -6.53
C ASP A 47 -16.28 -5.55 -6.57
N ASP A 48 -16.46 -4.97 -5.38
CA ASP A 48 -17.03 -3.63 -5.18
C ASP A 48 -16.04 -2.50 -5.48
N ASN A 49 -14.79 -2.80 -5.84
CA ASN A 49 -13.82 -1.76 -6.20
C ASN A 49 -14.15 -1.16 -7.58
N GLU A 50 -13.80 0.12 -7.76
CA GLU A 50 -13.74 0.74 -9.07
C GLU A 50 -12.29 1.01 -9.45
N TYR A 51 -11.86 0.53 -10.62
CA TYR A 51 -10.49 0.63 -11.08
C TYR A 51 -10.36 1.62 -12.22
N THR A 52 -9.44 2.57 -12.09
CA THR A 52 -8.95 3.30 -13.27
C THR A 52 -7.73 2.59 -13.83
N LEU A 53 -7.76 2.27 -15.11
CA LEU A 53 -6.73 1.48 -15.77
C LEU A 53 -5.94 2.37 -16.73
N GLY A 54 -4.63 2.17 -16.79
CA GLY A 54 -3.78 2.98 -17.67
C GLY A 54 -2.36 2.45 -17.81
N ARG A 55 -1.48 3.31 -18.29
CA ARG A 55 -0.04 3.03 -18.43
C ARG A 55 0.79 4.20 -17.93
N ILE A 56 1.91 3.89 -17.28
CA ILE A 56 2.98 4.83 -16.94
C ILE A 56 4.29 4.24 -17.43
N GLY A 57 5.00 4.96 -18.30
CA GLY A 57 6.20 4.45 -18.94
C GLY A 57 5.90 3.13 -19.65
N PRO A 58 6.66 2.05 -19.41
CA PRO A 58 6.42 0.75 -20.02
C PRO A 58 5.43 -0.14 -19.23
N HIS A 59 4.85 0.32 -18.12
CA HIS A 59 4.04 -0.53 -17.24
C HIS A 59 2.55 -0.22 -17.34
N ASN A 60 1.73 -1.25 -17.56
CA ASN A 60 0.28 -1.13 -17.37
C ASN A 60 -0.03 -1.18 -15.88
N VAL A 61 -0.75 -0.16 -15.41
CA VAL A 61 -1.07 0.08 -14.01
C VAL A 61 -2.58 0.08 -13.80
N LEU A 62 -3.02 -0.33 -12.63
CA LEU A 62 -4.34 0.04 -12.11
C LEU A 62 -4.19 1.09 -11.03
N VAL A 63 -5.20 1.94 -10.88
CA VAL A 63 -5.33 2.95 -9.83
C VAL A 63 -6.63 2.65 -9.09
N VAL A 64 -6.52 2.50 -7.78
CA VAL A 64 -7.66 2.12 -6.92
C VAL A 64 -7.46 2.62 -5.50
N GLY A 65 -8.56 2.86 -4.81
CA GLY A 65 -8.56 3.26 -3.41
C GLY A 65 -9.92 2.98 -2.78
N PRO A 66 -10.08 3.28 -1.49
CA PRO A 66 -11.30 2.98 -0.76
C PRO A 66 -12.49 3.83 -1.25
N PRO A 67 -13.73 3.39 -0.96
CA PRO A 67 -14.93 4.18 -1.21
C PRO A 67 -14.90 5.53 -0.52
N ARG A 68 -15.67 6.49 -1.06
CA ARG A 68 -15.74 7.85 -0.50
C ARG A 68 -16.22 7.81 0.96
N GLY A 69 -15.42 8.39 1.84
CA GLY A 69 -15.70 8.48 3.28
C GLY A 69 -15.12 7.33 4.10
N GLU A 70 -14.52 6.33 3.45
CA GLU A 70 -13.73 5.30 4.11
C GLU A 70 -12.24 5.64 3.99
N GLU A 71 -11.52 5.55 5.10
CA GLU A 71 -10.08 5.81 5.15
C GLU A 71 -9.38 4.81 6.07
N GLY A 72 -8.05 4.76 5.93
CA GLY A 72 -7.17 4.04 6.82
C GLY A 72 -7.04 2.54 6.54
N LYS A 73 -6.41 1.87 7.50
CA LYS A 73 -5.93 0.48 7.43
C LYS A 73 -6.94 -0.53 6.88
N VAL A 74 -8.15 -0.56 7.45
CA VAL A 74 -9.16 -1.59 7.14
C VAL A 74 -9.69 -1.43 5.73
N ALA A 75 -10.03 -0.20 5.35
CA ALA A 75 -10.58 0.10 4.02
C ALA A 75 -9.58 -0.27 2.92
N VAL A 76 -8.30 0.08 3.11
CA VAL A 76 -7.24 -0.25 2.15
C VAL A 76 -6.98 -1.76 2.07
N SER A 77 -7.08 -2.49 3.19
CA SER A 77 -6.95 -3.95 3.19
C SER A 77 -8.03 -4.62 2.33
N THR A 78 -9.29 -4.17 2.45
CA THR A 78 -10.41 -4.65 1.64
C THR A 78 -10.16 -4.46 0.15
N VAL A 79 -9.75 -3.25 -0.24
CA VAL A 79 -9.42 -2.91 -1.63
C VAL A 79 -8.34 -3.86 -2.18
N VAL A 80 -7.25 -4.04 -1.43
CA VAL A 80 -6.10 -4.84 -1.84
C VAL A 80 -6.43 -6.33 -1.95
N ASN A 81 -7.26 -6.86 -1.06
CA ASN A 81 -7.70 -8.25 -1.15
C ASN A 81 -8.43 -8.52 -2.47
N GLN A 82 -9.30 -7.59 -2.89
CA GLN A 82 -10.02 -7.70 -4.17
C GLN A 82 -9.08 -7.57 -5.38
N ILE A 83 -8.06 -6.70 -5.34
CA ILE A 83 -7.01 -6.66 -6.38
C ILE A 83 -6.38 -8.04 -6.56
N CYS A 84 -6.02 -8.71 -5.45
CA CYS A 84 -5.39 -10.04 -5.49
C CYS A 84 -6.34 -11.12 -6.07
N LEU A 85 -7.65 -10.95 -5.93
CA LEU A 85 -8.66 -11.81 -6.50
C LEU A 85 -8.88 -11.55 -8.00
N SER A 86 -8.99 -10.29 -8.41
CA SER A 86 -9.36 -9.90 -9.78
C SER A 86 -8.15 -9.79 -10.73
N PHE A 87 -6.97 -9.41 -10.24
CA PHE A 87 -5.78 -9.12 -11.06
C PHE A 87 -4.59 -10.00 -10.69
N LYS A 88 -4.54 -11.21 -11.25
CA LYS A 88 -3.55 -12.25 -10.88
C LYS A 88 -2.09 -11.89 -11.16
N ASN A 89 -1.84 -11.01 -12.12
CA ASN A 89 -0.49 -10.61 -12.52
C ASN A 89 0.05 -9.39 -11.77
N ILE A 90 -0.75 -8.76 -10.90
CA ILE A 90 -0.26 -7.72 -10.02
C ILE A 90 0.47 -8.37 -8.85
N LYS A 91 1.78 -8.14 -8.78
CA LYS A 91 2.66 -8.72 -7.75
C LYS A 91 3.25 -7.69 -6.81
N MET A 92 3.03 -6.40 -7.11
CA MET A 92 3.50 -5.30 -6.30
C MET A 92 2.62 -4.07 -6.50
N GLY A 93 2.72 -3.13 -5.59
CA GLY A 93 2.16 -1.81 -5.83
C GLY A 93 2.91 -0.68 -5.14
N LEU A 94 2.40 0.51 -5.37
CA LEU A 94 2.86 1.75 -4.75
C LEU A 94 1.69 2.30 -3.96
N LEU A 95 1.86 2.48 -2.64
CA LEU A 95 0.90 3.21 -1.83
C LEU A 95 1.34 4.68 -1.86
N VAL A 96 0.60 5.49 -2.61
CA VAL A 96 0.99 6.86 -2.95
C VAL A 96 0.00 7.81 -2.30
N GLY A 97 0.51 8.81 -1.60
CA GLY A 97 -0.36 9.82 -1.02
C GLY A 97 0.39 10.82 -0.15
N ILE A 98 -0.33 11.44 0.78
CA ILE A 98 0.24 12.42 1.70
C ILE A 98 0.55 11.79 3.06
N GLY A 99 1.47 12.41 3.78
CA GLY A 99 1.80 12.06 5.16
C GLY A 99 2.35 13.26 5.92
N ASP A 100 2.56 13.05 7.22
CA ASP A 100 3.06 14.08 8.11
C ASP A 100 4.56 13.86 8.36
N GLY A 101 5.37 14.89 8.12
CA GLY A 101 6.82 14.84 8.25
C GLY A 101 7.29 14.98 9.69
N VAL A 102 8.49 14.47 9.98
CA VAL A 102 9.17 14.63 11.26
C VAL A 102 10.49 15.35 11.04
N PRO A 103 10.52 16.69 11.14
CA PRO A 103 11.75 17.46 11.00
C PRO A 103 12.71 17.13 12.15
N ARG A 104 13.98 16.87 11.83
CA ARG A 104 15.00 16.54 12.84
C ARG A 104 16.40 16.97 12.41
N ASN A 105 17.31 17.02 13.37
CA ASN A 105 18.72 17.26 13.07
C ASN A 105 19.27 16.18 12.14
N GLY A 106 19.92 16.62 11.05
CA GLY A 106 20.47 15.77 10.00
C GLY A 106 19.48 15.30 8.94
N HIS A 107 18.17 15.52 9.14
CA HIS A 107 17.11 15.27 8.15
C HIS A 107 16.04 16.37 8.28
N ASP A 108 16.28 17.49 7.61
CA ASP A 108 15.34 18.61 7.58
C ASP A 108 14.20 18.32 6.59
N VAL A 109 13.21 17.55 7.04
CA VAL A 109 12.01 17.24 6.28
C VAL A 109 11.15 18.49 6.13
N ARG A 110 10.82 18.87 4.89
CA ARG A 110 10.01 20.05 4.57
C ARG A 110 8.69 19.71 3.90
N LEU A 111 7.73 20.63 3.93
CA LEU A 111 6.49 20.50 3.18
C LEU A 111 6.80 20.38 1.67
N GLY A 112 6.13 19.45 0.99
CA GLY A 112 6.39 19.09 -0.41
C GLY A 112 7.48 18.04 -0.62
N ASP A 113 8.37 17.78 0.36
CA ASP A 113 9.35 16.69 0.27
C ASP A 113 8.66 15.33 0.17
N VAL A 114 9.40 14.33 -0.32
CA VAL A 114 8.91 12.96 -0.47
C VAL A 114 9.64 12.01 0.47
N ILE A 115 8.89 11.30 1.31
CA ILE A 115 9.39 10.21 2.14
C ILE A 115 9.05 8.87 1.49
N VAL A 116 10.05 8.00 1.39
CA VAL A 116 9.93 6.67 0.79
C VAL A 116 10.28 5.62 1.84
N SER A 117 9.42 4.61 1.99
CA SER A 117 9.56 3.47 2.91
C SER A 117 10.67 2.48 2.54
N ALA A 118 11.88 2.98 2.30
CA ALA A 118 13.05 2.18 1.94
C ALA A 118 14.27 2.58 2.80
N PRO A 119 14.19 2.45 4.15
CA PRO A 119 15.30 2.80 5.01
C PRO A 119 16.49 1.86 4.81
N GLU A 120 17.70 2.37 5.03
CA GLU A 120 18.93 1.56 5.01
C GLU A 120 18.91 0.51 6.14
N ASN A 121 18.43 0.91 7.32
CA ASN A 121 18.40 0.08 8.52
C ASN A 121 17.00 0.10 9.15
N GLY A 122 16.60 -1.04 9.71
CA GLY A 122 15.28 -1.19 10.32
C GLY A 122 14.18 -1.54 9.31
N PRO A 123 12.93 -1.43 9.75
CA PRO A 123 11.77 -1.78 8.94
C PRO A 123 11.26 -0.66 8.07
N ALA A 124 10.60 -1.01 6.97
CA ALA A 124 10.02 -0.02 6.06
C ALA A 124 8.84 0.73 6.70
N VAL A 125 7.96 -0.01 7.37
CA VAL A 125 6.82 0.54 8.09
C VAL A 125 6.69 -0.11 9.46
N VAL A 126 6.31 0.70 10.44
CA VAL A 126 6.01 0.28 11.81
C VAL A 126 4.59 0.68 12.14
N GLN A 127 3.77 -0.27 12.59
CA GLN A 127 2.46 0.07 13.14
C GLN A 127 2.62 0.54 14.59
N TYR A 128 2.63 1.85 14.82
CA TYR A 128 3.06 2.43 16.10
C TYR A 128 1.98 2.39 17.19
N ASP A 129 0.72 2.22 16.81
CA ASP A 129 -0.44 2.22 17.72
C ASP A 129 -0.91 0.82 18.12
N LEU A 130 -0.27 -0.23 17.57
CA LEU A 130 -0.60 -1.62 17.85
C LEU A 130 0.48 -2.27 18.71
N GLY A 131 0.19 -2.38 20.00
CA GLY A 131 1.09 -3.01 20.94
C GLY A 131 0.52 -3.16 22.33
N LYS A 132 1.38 -3.64 23.23
CA LYS A 132 1.04 -3.76 24.65
C LYS A 132 1.49 -2.51 25.38
N TRP A 133 0.59 -1.90 26.12
CA TRP A 133 0.95 -0.86 27.06
C TRP A 133 1.82 -1.44 28.16
N ASN A 134 3.01 -0.88 28.34
CA ASN A 134 3.85 -1.18 29.49
C ASN A 134 3.46 -0.28 30.69
N THR A 135 4.11 -0.49 31.84
CA THR A 135 3.85 0.27 33.07
C THR A 135 4.20 1.76 32.99
N ASP A 136 4.86 2.20 31.92
CA ASP A 136 5.32 3.58 31.70
C ASP A 136 4.51 4.31 30.60
N ASP A 137 3.29 3.84 30.29
CA ASP A 137 2.43 4.34 29.22
C ASP A 137 3.12 4.38 27.84
N VAL A 138 4.02 3.44 27.58
CA VAL A 138 4.65 3.23 26.27
C VAL A 138 4.08 1.96 25.64
N ILE A 139 3.67 2.09 24.38
CA ILE A 139 3.25 0.94 23.57
C ILE A 139 4.50 0.18 23.13
N GLU A 140 4.67 -1.04 23.63
CA GLU A 140 5.64 -1.98 23.06
C GLU A 140 5.08 -2.44 21.71
N VAL A 141 5.59 -1.82 20.65
CA VAL A 141 5.18 -2.10 19.28
C VAL A 141 5.45 -3.56 18.94
N THR A 142 4.38 -4.28 18.61
CA THR A 142 4.44 -5.71 18.29
C THR A 142 4.54 -5.99 16.80
N ARG A 143 4.24 -5.02 15.93
CA ARG A 143 4.14 -5.27 14.48
C ARG A 143 5.08 -4.38 13.67
N THR A 144 6.00 -5.05 13.03
CA THR A 144 6.95 -4.50 12.09
C THR A 144 6.62 -5.07 10.70
N LEU A 145 6.35 -4.22 9.72
CA LEU A 145 5.81 -4.64 8.44
C LEU A 145 6.93 -4.83 7.40
N GLY A 146 6.70 -5.79 6.50
CA GLY A 146 7.70 -6.30 5.56
C GLY A 146 8.39 -5.23 4.70
N LYS A 147 9.63 -5.52 4.28
CA LYS A 147 10.37 -4.66 3.35
C LYS A 147 9.70 -4.65 1.97
N PRO A 148 9.70 -3.51 1.25
CA PRO A 148 9.23 -3.44 -0.12
C PRO A 148 9.93 -4.49 -1.01
N PRO A 149 9.30 -4.89 -2.13
CA PRO A 149 9.93 -5.73 -3.13
C PRO A 149 11.35 -5.26 -3.47
N ARG A 150 12.32 -6.18 -3.45
CA ARG A 150 13.73 -5.89 -3.81
C ARG A 150 13.86 -5.15 -5.14
N GLN A 151 12.96 -5.44 -6.08
CA GLN A 151 12.88 -4.72 -7.34
C GLN A 151 12.63 -3.21 -7.15
N LEU A 152 11.64 -2.83 -6.36
CA LEU A 152 11.33 -1.42 -6.10
C LEU A 152 12.48 -0.73 -5.34
N LEU A 153 13.12 -1.43 -4.41
CA LEU A 153 14.31 -0.92 -3.71
C LEU A 153 15.49 -0.63 -4.67
N ASN A 154 15.75 -1.53 -5.62
CA ASN A 154 16.79 -1.31 -6.63
C ASN A 154 16.47 -0.12 -7.53
N VAL A 155 15.20 0.04 -7.91
CA VAL A 155 14.75 1.16 -8.74
C VAL A 155 14.87 2.48 -7.95
N ALA A 156 14.50 2.49 -6.67
CA ALA A 156 14.66 3.65 -5.79
C ALA A 156 16.12 4.12 -5.71
N ASN A 157 17.09 3.19 -5.61
CA ASN A 157 18.52 3.52 -5.67
C ASN A 157 18.92 4.17 -7.00
N LYS A 158 18.38 3.66 -8.13
CA LYS A 158 18.65 4.20 -9.45
C LYS A 158 18.08 5.62 -9.61
N VAL A 159 16.82 5.83 -9.19
CA VAL A 159 16.18 7.16 -9.18
C VAL A 159 16.98 8.14 -8.33
N ARG A 160 17.39 7.74 -7.11
CA ARG A 160 18.26 8.56 -6.25
C ARG A 160 19.55 8.94 -6.96
N SER A 161 20.24 7.96 -7.55
CA SER A 161 21.49 8.20 -8.25
C SER A 161 21.32 9.14 -9.44
N GLN A 162 20.24 9.00 -10.22
CA GLN A 162 19.97 9.90 -11.36
C GLN A 162 19.67 11.31 -10.89
N TYR A 163 18.88 11.46 -9.81
CA TYR A 163 18.55 12.76 -9.23
C TYR A 163 19.79 13.49 -8.69
N LEU A 164 20.70 12.79 -8.01
CA LEU A 164 21.93 13.38 -7.47
C LEU A 164 22.98 13.72 -8.54
N MET A 165 22.86 13.13 -9.74
CA MET A 165 23.80 13.34 -10.84
C MET A 165 23.33 14.44 -11.82
N LEU A 166 22.23 15.14 -11.51
CA LEU A 166 21.78 16.29 -12.28
C LEU A 166 22.87 17.37 -12.30
N MET A 167 23.15 17.89 -13.49
CA MET A 167 24.07 19.01 -13.61
C MET A 167 23.41 20.31 -13.16
N GLU A 168 24.21 21.30 -12.77
CA GLU A 168 23.71 22.63 -12.41
C GLU A 168 22.86 23.21 -13.56
N GLY A 169 21.62 23.59 -13.25
CA GLY A 169 20.65 24.12 -14.22
C GLY A 169 19.83 23.05 -14.96
N GLU A 170 20.08 21.76 -14.78
CA GLU A 170 19.21 20.71 -15.30
C GLU A 170 17.92 20.62 -14.49
N GLU A 171 16.79 20.53 -15.21
CA GLU A 171 15.48 20.41 -14.59
C GLU A 171 15.27 19.00 -14.03
N SER A 172 14.94 18.91 -12.74
CA SER A 172 14.67 17.62 -12.09
C SER A 172 13.40 16.94 -12.61
N PHE A 173 13.33 15.60 -12.48
CA PHE A 173 12.16 14.84 -12.90
C PHE A 173 10.87 15.29 -12.20
N PHE A 174 10.96 15.82 -10.96
CA PHE A 174 9.82 16.40 -10.27
C PHE A 174 9.21 17.54 -11.08
N HIS A 175 10.03 18.52 -11.45
CA HIS A 175 9.57 19.64 -12.28
C HIS A 175 8.99 19.17 -13.62
N GLN A 176 9.61 18.19 -14.26
CA GLN A 176 9.12 17.61 -15.52
C GLN A 176 7.73 16.95 -15.36
N HIS A 177 7.54 16.14 -14.32
CA HIS A 177 6.27 15.43 -14.08
C HIS A 177 5.18 16.37 -13.56
N LEU A 178 5.52 17.38 -12.73
CA LEU A 178 4.57 18.35 -12.20
C LEU A 178 3.96 19.26 -13.29
N LYS A 179 4.67 19.50 -14.40
CA LYS A 179 4.10 20.21 -15.57
C LYS A 179 2.86 19.53 -16.15
N ARG A 180 2.65 18.23 -15.90
CA ARG A 180 1.45 17.51 -16.38
C ARG A 180 0.15 18.11 -15.84
N PHE A 181 0.17 18.72 -14.66
CA PHE A 181 -1.01 19.39 -14.10
C PHE A 181 -1.45 20.61 -14.93
N GLU A 182 -0.58 21.17 -15.78
CA GLU A 182 -0.95 22.24 -16.72
C GLU A 182 -1.98 21.78 -17.77
N LEU A 183 -2.04 20.47 -18.05
CA LEU A 183 -3.01 19.87 -18.96
C LEU A 183 -4.43 19.79 -18.36
N PHE A 184 -4.56 19.98 -17.05
CA PHE A 184 -5.81 19.82 -16.30
C PHE A 184 -6.17 21.12 -15.58
N PRO A 185 -6.83 22.09 -16.24
CA PRO A 185 -7.08 23.43 -15.69
C PRO A 185 -7.81 23.45 -14.34
N ARG A 186 -8.64 22.43 -14.06
CA ARG A 186 -9.38 22.30 -12.80
C ARG A 186 -8.52 21.81 -11.63
N LEU A 187 -7.41 21.14 -11.93
CA LEU A 187 -6.49 20.62 -10.92
C LEU A 187 -5.32 21.61 -10.69
N LYS A 188 -4.91 22.34 -11.73
CA LYS A 188 -3.72 23.21 -11.71
C LYS A 188 -3.50 23.98 -10.38
N CYS A 189 -4.49 24.75 -9.93
CA CYS A 189 -4.33 25.58 -8.72
C CYS A 189 -4.12 24.73 -7.46
N THR A 190 -4.88 23.63 -7.31
CA THR A 190 -4.84 22.79 -6.11
C THR A 190 -3.50 22.05 -5.94
N TYR A 191 -2.87 21.66 -7.05
CA TYR A 191 -1.63 20.85 -7.05
C TYR A 191 -0.37 21.65 -7.35
N SER A 192 -0.46 22.99 -7.43
CA SER A 192 0.70 23.86 -7.57
C SER A 192 1.37 24.10 -6.23
N HIS A 193 2.66 24.44 -6.23
CA HIS A 193 3.35 24.86 -5.01
C HIS A 193 2.59 26.06 -4.40
N PRO A 194 2.20 26.00 -3.12
CA PRO A 194 1.45 27.08 -2.49
C PRO A 194 2.31 28.34 -2.33
N GLU A 195 1.69 29.52 -2.31
CA GLU A 195 2.38 30.79 -2.05
C GLU A 195 2.73 30.96 -0.56
N ILE A 196 2.09 30.17 0.31
CA ILE A 196 2.31 30.17 1.75
C ILE A 196 3.66 29.48 2.05
N PRO A 197 4.52 30.08 2.90
CA PRO A 197 5.82 29.50 3.23
C PRO A 197 5.70 28.22 4.06
N ASP A 198 6.76 27.41 4.05
CA ASP A 198 6.92 26.29 4.96
C ASP A 198 7.27 26.78 6.38
N LEU A 199 6.30 26.69 7.29
CA LEU A 199 6.42 27.11 8.68
C LEU A 199 6.53 25.90 9.62
N LEU A 200 7.59 25.85 10.43
CA LEU A 200 7.80 24.85 11.48
C LEU A 200 7.88 25.54 12.82
N PHE A 201 7.14 25.01 13.78
CA PHE A 201 7.10 25.50 15.14
C PHE A 201 7.77 24.51 16.11
N PRO A 202 8.22 24.98 17.29
CA PRO A 202 8.74 24.13 18.35
C PRO A 202 7.72 23.06 18.74
N PRO A 203 8.16 21.83 19.06
CA PRO A 203 7.25 20.70 19.32
C PRO A 203 6.35 20.90 20.55
N ASN A 204 6.71 21.80 21.47
CA ASN A 204 5.96 22.17 22.67
C ASN A 204 5.04 23.39 22.46
N TYR A 205 4.98 23.94 21.24
CA TYR A 205 4.07 25.02 20.90
C TYR A 205 2.72 24.42 20.47
N PHE A 206 1.70 24.62 21.30
CA PHE A 206 0.35 24.16 21.05
C PHE A 206 -0.49 25.32 20.53
N HIS A 207 -1.05 25.16 19.34
CA HIS A 207 -1.99 26.11 18.78
C HIS A 207 -3.38 25.85 19.38
N GLU A 208 -4.04 26.89 19.94
CA GLU A 208 -5.46 26.80 20.30
C GLU A 208 -6.30 26.92 19.01
N ASP A 209 -7.28 26.04 18.83
CA ASP A 209 -8.03 25.87 17.58
C ASP A 209 -8.68 27.16 17.05
N SER A 210 -8.53 27.41 15.74
CA SER A 210 -9.62 27.75 14.78
C SER A 210 -9.31 28.79 13.68
N THR A 211 -8.10 29.35 13.58
CA THR A 211 -7.83 30.36 12.53
C THR A 211 -6.37 30.36 12.14
N ASP A 212 -6.13 30.58 10.85
CA ASP A 212 -4.87 30.47 10.14
C ASP A 212 -3.65 30.94 10.93
N CYS A 213 -2.55 30.19 10.80
CA CYS A 213 -1.23 30.55 11.32
C CYS A 213 -0.67 31.86 10.70
N GLU A 214 -1.47 32.57 9.90
CA GLU A 214 -1.24 33.92 9.39
C GLU A 214 -1.10 34.97 10.50
N SER A 215 -1.56 34.67 11.73
CA SER A 215 -1.35 35.57 12.87
C SER A 215 0.11 35.54 13.35
N ASN A 216 0.96 36.45 12.85
CA ASN A 216 2.16 37.08 13.46
C ASN A 216 3.04 36.28 14.47
N HIS A 217 3.09 34.96 14.43
CA HIS A 217 3.86 34.12 15.36
C HIS A 217 5.23 33.74 14.79
N GLY A 218 5.71 34.44 13.75
CA GLY A 218 7.01 34.19 13.12
C GLY A 218 8.20 34.21 14.08
N HIS A 219 8.10 34.92 15.22
CA HIS A 219 9.12 34.91 16.27
C HIS A 219 9.25 33.58 17.02
N LEU A 220 8.23 32.71 16.93
CA LEU A 220 8.23 31.36 17.51
C LEU A 220 8.66 30.30 16.48
N GLN A 221 8.90 30.69 15.22
CA GLN A 221 9.31 29.75 14.18
C GLN A 221 10.70 29.16 14.46
N VAL A 222 10.88 27.87 14.19
CA VAL A 222 12.19 27.24 14.21
C VAL A 222 13.02 27.79 13.05
N SER A 223 14.17 28.38 13.38
CA SER A 223 15.15 28.81 12.38
C SER A 223 15.73 27.59 11.67
N ARG A 224 15.59 27.55 10.35
CA ARG A 224 16.09 26.50 9.47
C ARG A 224 17.05 27.11 8.45
N GLU A 225 18.05 26.35 8.02
CA GLU A 225 19.00 26.80 6.99
C GLU A 225 18.26 27.09 5.68
N GLU A 226 18.79 28.01 4.86
CA GLU A 226 18.21 28.23 3.53
C GLU A 226 18.51 27.00 2.65
N ARG A 227 17.47 26.48 1.99
CA ARG A 227 17.56 25.34 1.07
C ARG A 227 17.10 25.80 -0.31
N SER A 228 17.59 25.16 -1.37
CA SER A 228 16.95 25.30 -2.68
C SER A 228 15.46 24.94 -2.59
N GLN A 229 14.68 25.47 -3.52
CA GLN A 229 13.25 25.14 -3.66
C GLN A 229 13.02 23.75 -4.27
N ASP A 230 14.08 22.94 -4.44
CA ASP A 230 13.94 21.59 -4.92
C ASP A 230 13.30 20.68 -3.87
N ILE A 231 12.56 19.70 -4.36
CA ILE A 231 11.94 18.64 -3.57
C ILE A 231 12.99 17.61 -3.19
N GLU A 232 13.18 17.37 -1.89
CA GLU A 232 14.09 16.32 -1.44
C GLU A 232 13.40 14.97 -1.28
N ILE A 233 14.18 13.89 -1.47
CA ILE A 233 13.74 12.51 -1.30
C ILE A 233 14.43 11.95 -0.07
N HIS A 234 13.65 11.58 0.94
CA HIS A 234 14.14 10.94 2.15
C HIS A 234 13.75 9.47 2.19
N TYR A 235 14.72 8.62 2.49
CA TYR A 235 14.52 7.17 2.60
C TYR A 235 14.50 6.78 4.07
N SER A 236 13.34 6.42 4.60
CA SER A 236 13.16 6.25 6.05
C SER A 236 12.09 5.23 6.41
N THR A 237 12.07 4.85 7.69
CA THR A 237 10.94 4.16 8.31
C THR A 237 9.73 5.10 8.32
N ILE A 238 8.55 4.57 8.02
CA ILE A 238 7.27 5.29 8.11
C ILE A 238 6.43 4.68 9.25
N LEU A 239 5.82 5.52 10.08
CA LEU A 239 4.95 5.11 11.18
C LEU A 239 3.50 5.13 10.71
N SER A 240 2.86 3.96 10.75
CA SER A 240 1.47 3.77 10.35
C SER A 240 0.55 3.62 11.56
N GLY A 241 -0.57 4.34 11.60
CA GLY A 241 -1.55 4.19 12.68
C GLY A 241 -2.94 4.70 12.30
N ASP A 242 -3.96 4.29 13.03
CA ASP A 242 -5.37 4.56 12.71
C ASP A 242 -5.79 6.01 13.06
N SER A 243 -4.92 6.81 13.69
CA SER A 243 -5.19 8.18 14.11
C SER A 243 -4.15 9.17 13.59
N THR A 244 -4.60 10.35 13.18
CA THR A 244 -3.72 11.50 12.89
C THR A 244 -3.14 12.04 14.18
N LEU A 245 -1.84 12.37 14.17
CA LEU A 245 -1.14 12.90 15.32
C LEU A 245 -1.13 14.43 15.27
N SER A 246 -1.45 15.09 16.39
CA SER A 246 -1.54 16.56 16.49
C SER A 246 -0.66 17.14 17.60
N CYS A 247 0.38 16.42 18.02
CA CYS A 247 1.25 16.82 19.13
C CYS A 247 2.72 16.61 18.76
N GLY A 248 3.44 17.71 18.54
CA GLY A 248 4.87 17.68 18.18
C GLY A 248 5.74 16.96 19.20
N MET A 249 5.46 17.09 20.50
CA MET A 249 6.17 16.33 21.55
C MET A 249 5.97 14.81 21.41
N ARG A 250 4.73 14.37 21.13
CA ARG A 250 4.41 12.95 20.97
C ARG A 250 4.99 12.41 19.66
N ARG A 251 4.99 13.21 18.59
CA ARG A 251 5.63 12.93 17.30
C ARG A 251 7.11 12.63 17.49
N ASP A 252 7.84 13.54 18.14
CA ASP A 252 9.29 13.40 18.33
C ASP A 252 9.61 12.18 19.20
N LYS A 253 8.82 11.94 20.26
CA LYS A 253 8.96 10.75 21.12
C LYS A 253 8.79 9.45 20.33
N LEU A 254 7.72 9.34 19.55
CA LEU A 254 7.42 8.13 18.75
C LEU A 254 8.46 7.91 17.65
N SER A 255 8.88 8.97 16.96
CA SER A 255 9.96 8.89 15.96
C SER A 255 11.25 8.34 16.58
N ALA A 256 11.68 8.88 17.73
CA ALA A 256 12.88 8.43 18.43
C ALA A 256 12.78 6.96 18.90
N GLN A 257 11.59 6.51 19.31
CA GLN A 257 11.35 5.13 19.72
C GLN A 257 11.37 4.13 18.55
N HIS A 258 11.03 4.59 17.34
CA HIS A 258 10.85 3.71 16.18
C HIS A 258 11.79 4.08 15.04
N HIS A 259 13.07 3.77 15.24
CA HIS A 259 14.10 3.88 14.21
C HIS A 259 14.26 5.28 13.60
N ASN A 260 13.99 6.34 14.38
CA ASN A 260 14.14 7.71 13.89
C ASN A 260 13.27 7.98 12.66
N ALA A 261 12.06 7.39 12.62
CA ALA A 261 11.14 7.51 11.50
C ALA A 261 10.85 8.96 11.14
N LEU A 262 10.72 9.23 9.83
CA LEU A 262 10.57 10.59 9.30
C LEU A 262 9.13 10.94 8.87
N CYS A 263 8.21 9.99 8.95
CA CYS A 263 6.86 10.18 8.45
C CYS A 263 5.82 9.43 9.27
N PHE A 264 4.65 10.05 9.47
CA PHE A 264 3.43 9.41 9.94
C PHE A 264 2.40 9.34 8.82
N GLU A 265 1.68 8.23 8.72
CA GLU A 265 0.55 8.04 7.81
C GLU A 265 -0.45 7.02 8.40
N THR A 266 -1.57 6.76 7.71
CA THR A 266 -2.70 6.04 8.31
C THR A 266 -3.15 4.75 7.62
N ALA A 267 -2.47 4.32 6.56
CA ALA A 267 -2.99 3.25 5.69
C ALA A 267 -2.06 2.05 5.53
N ALA A 268 -0.74 2.25 5.52
CA ALA A 268 0.21 1.21 5.12
C ALA A 268 0.14 -0.07 5.96
N ALA A 269 -0.26 0.05 7.24
CA ALA A 269 -0.46 -1.08 8.14
C ALA A 269 -1.48 -2.12 7.65
N GLY A 270 -2.32 -1.76 6.68
CA GLY A 270 -3.45 -2.58 6.25
C GLY A 270 -3.10 -3.52 5.11
N LEU A 271 -1.96 -3.29 4.46
CA LEU A 271 -1.62 -4.00 3.24
C LEU A 271 -0.20 -4.56 3.18
N MET A 272 0.76 -4.04 3.94
CA MET A 272 2.17 -4.42 3.73
C MET A 272 2.51 -5.89 4.00
N ASP A 273 1.72 -6.61 4.80
CA ASP A 273 1.96 -8.04 5.06
C ASP A 273 1.41 -8.95 3.94
N ASP A 274 0.33 -8.52 3.26
CA ASP A 274 -0.37 -9.33 2.28
C ASP A 274 -0.08 -8.90 0.83
N PHE A 275 0.33 -7.63 0.65
CA PHE A 275 0.57 -7.03 -0.65
C PHE A 275 1.89 -6.25 -0.67
N PRO A 276 2.91 -6.80 -1.35
CA PRO A 276 4.23 -6.17 -1.39
C PRO A 276 4.16 -4.77 -2.02
N CYS A 277 4.40 -3.72 -1.22
CA CYS A 277 4.30 -2.35 -1.69
C CYS A 277 5.49 -1.49 -1.30
N LEU A 278 5.69 -0.40 -2.06
CA LEU A 278 6.51 0.73 -1.64
C LEU A 278 5.56 1.87 -1.25
N VAL A 279 5.64 2.32 0.00
CA VAL A 279 4.91 3.50 0.48
C VAL A 279 5.69 4.76 0.13
N ILE A 280 5.02 5.72 -0.51
CA ILE A 280 5.54 7.00 -0.98
C ILE A 280 4.62 8.10 -0.42
N ARG A 281 5.16 8.97 0.41
CA ARG A 281 4.41 10.04 1.08
C ARG A 281 4.99 11.40 0.75
N GLY A 282 4.20 12.26 0.12
CA GLY A 282 4.49 13.67 0.05
C GLY A 282 4.12 14.33 1.37
N ILE A 283 4.98 15.22 1.87
CA ILE A 283 4.79 15.81 3.19
C ILE A 283 3.85 17.01 3.11
N SER A 284 2.68 16.89 3.73
CA SER A 284 1.65 17.93 3.76
C SER A 284 1.53 18.64 5.10
N SER A 285 2.02 18.05 6.19
CA SER A 285 2.05 18.66 7.54
C SER A 285 3.17 18.07 8.40
N TYR A 286 3.23 18.44 9.68
CA TYR A 286 4.27 18.02 10.62
C TYR A 286 3.77 17.24 11.83
N ALA A 287 2.58 16.63 11.80
CA ALA A 287 2.05 15.82 12.92
C ALA A 287 2.02 16.57 14.28
N ASP A 288 1.84 17.90 14.22
CA ASP A 288 1.67 18.78 15.37
C ASP A 288 0.33 19.52 15.28
N SER A 289 0.12 20.53 16.13
CA SER A 289 -1.16 21.26 16.19
C SER A 289 -1.41 22.16 14.98
N HIS A 290 -0.42 22.40 14.11
CA HIS A 290 -0.53 23.30 12.97
C HIS A 290 -0.88 22.50 11.72
N ARG A 291 -2.09 22.72 11.20
CA ARG A 291 -2.53 22.12 9.94
C ARG A 291 -2.07 22.96 8.76
N ASN A 292 -1.64 22.29 7.71
CA ASN A 292 -1.09 22.89 6.50
C ASN A 292 -1.92 22.46 5.28
N GLU A 293 -3.24 22.67 5.32
CA GLU A 293 -4.18 22.15 4.30
C GLU A 293 -3.85 22.63 2.88
N ALA A 294 -3.32 23.86 2.74
CA ALA A 294 -2.88 24.41 1.45
C ALA A 294 -1.74 23.60 0.78
N TRP A 295 -1.02 22.77 1.55
CA TRP A 295 0.07 21.93 1.06
C TRP A 295 -0.38 20.53 0.62
N GLU A 296 -1.59 20.07 0.98
CA GLU A 296 -2.03 18.70 0.70
C GLU A 296 -2.00 18.36 -0.79
N GLY A 297 -2.50 19.26 -1.64
CA GLY A 297 -2.50 19.05 -3.09
C GLY A 297 -1.08 18.98 -3.66
N TYR A 298 -0.22 19.95 -3.32
CA TYR A 298 1.18 19.93 -3.78
C TYR A 298 1.94 18.69 -3.29
N ALA A 299 1.78 18.30 -2.03
CA ALA A 299 2.38 17.10 -1.46
C ALA A 299 1.91 15.83 -2.19
N ALA A 300 0.62 15.70 -2.50
CA ALA A 300 0.12 14.59 -3.30
C ALA A 300 0.73 14.58 -4.71
N ALA A 301 0.91 15.75 -5.32
CA ALA A 301 1.54 15.91 -6.62
C ALA A 301 3.00 15.45 -6.61
N THR A 302 3.79 15.81 -5.59
CA THR A 302 5.19 15.39 -5.48
C THR A 302 5.30 13.89 -5.22
N ALA A 303 4.44 13.31 -4.37
CA ALA A 303 4.36 11.87 -4.16
C ALA A 303 4.05 11.10 -5.47
N ALA A 304 3.06 11.58 -6.23
CA ALA A 304 2.67 10.99 -7.51
C ALA A 304 3.77 11.14 -8.57
N ALA A 305 4.46 12.29 -8.62
CA ALA A 305 5.59 12.50 -9.50
C ALA A 305 6.74 11.52 -9.21
N TYR A 306 7.05 11.27 -7.93
CA TYR A 306 8.04 10.25 -7.55
C TYR A 306 7.59 8.84 -7.94
N ALA A 307 6.32 8.49 -7.70
CA ALA A 307 5.77 7.20 -8.11
C ALA A 307 5.86 6.99 -9.62
N ARG A 308 5.59 8.04 -10.41
CA ARG A 308 5.78 8.04 -11.87
C ARG A 308 7.23 7.75 -12.23
N GLU A 309 8.16 8.43 -11.58
CA GLU A 309 9.60 8.26 -11.84
C GLU A 309 10.09 6.85 -11.53
N ILE A 310 9.62 6.24 -10.44
CA ILE A 310 9.88 4.83 -10.12
C ILE A 310 9.47 3.94 -11.31
N LEU A 311 8.27 4.12 -11.86
CA LEU A 311 7.79 3.31 -12.97
C LEU A 311 8.51 3.59 -14.29
N CYS A 312 8.81 4.84 -14.60
CA CYS A 312 9.58 5.20 -15.79
C CYS A 312 11.02 4.67 -15.76
N THR A 313 11.64 4.64 -14.58
CA THR A 313 13.01 4.14 -14.40
C THR A 313 13.06 2.60 -14.30
N MET A 314 11.97 1.96 -13.87
CA MET A 314 11.85 0.51 -13.77
C MET A 314 11.79 -0.13 -15.16
N ALA A 315 12.70 -1.08 -15.41
CA ALA A 315 12.72 -1.84 -16.65
C ALA A 315 11.45 -2.69 -16.81
N GLU A 316 10.92 -2.74 -18.03
CA GLU A 316 9.84 -3.64 -18.41
C GLU A 316 10.26 -5.10 -18.19
N ARG A 317 9.34 -5.91 -17.66
CA ARG A 317 9.55 -7.35 -17.53
C ARG A 317 8.62 -8.06 -18.50
N VAL A 318 9.21 -8.59 -19.55
CA VAL A 318 8.54 -9.54 -20.44
C VAL A 318 8.62 -10.91 -19.77
N ALA A 319 7.49 -11.59 -19.60
CA ALA A 319 7.51 -13.00 -19.23
C ALA A 319 8.36 -13.71 -20.29
N ALA A 320 9.40 -14.45 -19.88
CA ALA A 320 10.17 -15.23 -20.83
C ALA A 320 9.16 -16.03 -21.66
N GLU A 321 9.23 -15.90 -22.99
CA GLU A 321 8.56 -16.85 -23.86
C GLU A 321 9.17 -18.21 -23.52
N LEU A 322 8.52 -18.93 -22.61
CA LEU A 322 8.70 -20.36 -22.50
C LEU A 322 8.23 -20.86 -23.86
N LYS A 323 9.16 -20.98 -24.81
CA LYS A 323 8.97 -21.86 -25.95
C LYS A 323 8.51 -23.16 -25.31
N PRO A 324 7.28 -23.64 -25.57
CA PRO A 324 6.89 -24.93 -25.05
C PRO A 324 7.94 -25.90 -25.57
N SER A 325 8.78 -26.39 -24.66
CA SER A 325 9.55 -27.60 -24.91
C SER A 325 8.46 -28.62 -25.20
N ALA A 326 8.31 -29.01 -26.46
CA ALA A 326 7.32 -29.98 -26.92
C ALA A 326 7.55 -31.40 -26.33
N ALA A 327 8.28 -31.50 -25.21
CA ALA A 327 8.70 -32.71 -24.54
C ALA A 327 8.34 -32.73 -23.04
N GLU A 328 7.62 -31.74 -22.49
CA GLU A 328 6.93 -31.92 -21.20
C GLU A 328 5.57 -32.58 -21.45
N SER A 329 5.67 -33.87 -21.77
CA SER A 329 4.67 -34.95 -21.78
C SER A 329 3.22 -34.55 -21.46
N GLN A 330 2.32 -34.73 -22.43
CA GLN A 330 0.85 -34.72 -22.22
C GLN A 330 0.42 -35.51 -20.97
N ASN A 331 1.15 -36.57 -20.62
CA ASN A 331 0.94 -37.36 -19.41
C ASN A 331 0.97 -36.54 -18.11
N SER A 332 1.82 -35.52 -17.98
CA SER A 332 1.93 -34.68 -16.77
C SER A 332 0.72 -33.75 -16.62
N ILE A 333 0.19 -33.25 -17.75
CA ILE A 333 -0.98 -32.39 -17.78
C ILE A 333 -2.24 -33.24 -17.51
N GLU A 334 -2.34 -34.42 -18.11
CA GLU A 334 -3.44 -35.36 -17.86
C GLU A 334 -3.46 -35.87 -16.41
N GLU A 335 -2.31 -36.19 -15.81
CA GLU A 335 -2.23 -36.58 -14.39
C GLU A 335 -2.71 -35.44 -13.47
N ARG A 336 -2.28 -34.20 -13.72
CA ARG A 336 -2.69 -33.05 -12.89
C ARG A 336 -4.17 -32.69 -13.05
N LEU A 337 -4.74 -32.89 -14.24
CA LEU A 337 -6.17 -32.74 -14.48
C LEU A 337 -6.96 -33.82 -13.72
N ARG A 338 -6.48 -35.07 -13.74
CA ARG A 338 -7.10 -36.17 -13.01
C ARG A 338 -7.09 -35.97 -11.50
N GLU A 339 -5.95 -35.55 -10.94
CA GLU A 339 -5.85 -35.21 -9.51
C GLU A 339 -6.73 -34.02 -9.11
N ALA A 340 -6.93 -33.06 -10.01
CA ALA A 340 -7.82 -31.92 -9.77
C ALA A 340 -9.30 -32.32 -9.81
N GLU A 341 -9.69 -33.20 -10.74
CA GLU A 341 -11.03 -33.77 -10.81
C GLU A 341 -11.37 -34.58 -9.56
N GLU A 342 -10.45 -35.45 -9.10
CA GLU A 342 -10.61 -36.23 -7.87
C GLU A 342 -10.74 -35.33 -6.63
N ARG A 343 -10.00 -34.21 -6.57
CA ARG A 343 -10.14 -33.22 -5.48
C ARG A 343 -11.48 -32.49 -5.49
N ILE A 344 -12.00 -32.15 -6.67
CA ILE A 344 -13.30 -31.50 -6.80
C ILE A 344 -14.41 -32.47 -6.39
N GLU A 345 -14.30 -33.74 -6.76
CA GLU A 345 -15.26 -34.78 -6.36
C GLU A 345 -15.22 -35.03 -4.85
N PHE A 346 -14.02 -35.06 -4.25
CA PHE A 346 -13.86 -35.15 -2.79
C PHE A 346 -14.47 -33.95 -2.05
N LEU A 347 -14.30 -32.72 -2.56
CA LEU A 347 -14.92 -31.52 -1.98
C LEU A 347 -16.44 -31.53 -2.12
N ARG A 348 -16.98 -32.09 -3.21
CA ARG A 348 -18.43 -32.29 -3.37
C ARG A 348 -18.98 -33.32 -2.41
N MET A 349 -18.22 -34.39 -2.10
CA MET A 349 -18.60 -35.37 -1.06
C MET A 349 -18.59 -34.79 0.35
N LEU A 350 -17.74 -33.79 0.62
CA LEU A 350 -17.71 -33.06 1.90
C LEU A 350 -18.83 -32.02 2.02
N SER A 351 -19.53 -31.73 0.94
CA SER A 351 -20.64 -30.77 0.91
C SER A 351 -21.96 -31.49 1.23
N PHE A 352 -22.44 -31.38 2.48
CA PHE A 352 -23.75 -31.91 2.86
C PHE A 352 -24.87 -30.95 2.42
N PRO A 353 -25.82 -31.36 1.58
CA PRO A 353 -27.00 -30.56 1.29
C PRO A 353 -27.98 -30.70 2.45
N GLY A 354 -28.00 -29.71 3.35
CA GLY A 354 -28.97 -29.67 4.46
C GLY A 354 -28.51 -28.95 5.73
N GLY A 355 -27.84 -27.80 5.61
CA GLY A 355 -27.48 -26.98 6.77
C GLY A 355 -28.64 -26.10 7.23
N ASN A 356 -29.58 -26.65 8.01
CA ASN A 356 -30.42 -25.92 8.97
C ASN A 356 -31.28 -26.90 9.77
N ASN A 357 -30.66 -27.64 10.69
CA ASN A 357 -31.25 -28.13 11.96
C ASN A 357 -30.37 -29.25 12.53
N GLN A 358 -29.40 -28.91 13.39
CA GLN A 358 -28.90 -29.84 14.42
C GLN A 358 -27.96 -29.12 15.39
N ARG A 359 -28.52 -28.25 16.24
CA ARG A 359 -27.87 -27.79 17.48
C ARG A 359 -28.14 -28.72 18.67
N ILE A 360 -28.81 -29.86 18.46
CA ILE A 360 -29.35 -30.71 19.54
C ILE A 360 -28.62 -32.06 19.68
N SER A 361 -27.69 -32.42 18.79
CA SER A 361 -27.08 -33.76 18.79
C SER A 361 -25.62 -33.82 19.27
N ILE A 362 -24.99 -32.70 19.61
CA ILE A 362 -23.53 -32.68 19.89
C ILE A 362 -23.20 -33.28 21.28
N GLU A 363 -24.14 -33.30 22.23
CA GLU A 363 -23.84 -33.78 23.58
C GLU A 363 -23.80 -35.31 23.72
N SER A 364 -24.50 -36.09 22.87
CA SER A 364 -24.55 -37.56 23.03
C SER A 364 -23.43 -38.33 22.32
N ALA A 365 -22.72 -37.71 21.36
CA ALA A 365 -21.65 -38.37 20.60
C ALA A 365 -20.25 -38.26 21.27
N HIS A 366 -20.13 -37.49 22.35
CA HIS A 366 -18.83 -37.18 22.95
C HIS A 366 -18.23 -38.35 23.76
N THR A 367 -19.03 -39.32 24.19
CA THR A 367 -18.57 -40.37 25.11
C THR A 367 -17.81 -41.51 24.45
N ASN A 368 -18.01 -41.77 23.15
CA ASN A 368 -17.37 -42.92 22.46
C ASN A 368 -16.31 -42.50 21.41
N THR A 369 -16.07 -41.21 21.21
CA THR A 369 -15.23 -40.75 20.10
C THR A 369 -13.72 -40.78 20.44
N TYR A 370 -13.33 -41.02 21.69
CA TYR A 370 -11.94 -40.89 22.15
C TYR A 370 -11.21 -42.19 22.53
N GLU A 371 -11.88 -43.35 22.55
CA GLU A 371 -11.21 -44.61 22.96
C GLU A 371 -10.23 -45.17 21.91
N TRP A 372 -10.38 -44.83 20.63
CA TRP A 372 -9.53 -45.37 19.54
C TRP A 372 -8.32 -44.49 19.19
N ILE A 373 -8.19 -43.30 19.80
CA ILE A 373 -7.06 -42.38 19.57
C ILE A 373 -5.86 -42.70 20.47
N GLU A 374 -6.04 -43.40 21.59
CA GLU A 374 -4.93 -43.74 22.50
C GLU A 374 -4.11 -44.97 22.06
N ASP A 375 -4.69 -45.89 21.28
CA ASP A 375 -4.03 -47.14 20.88
C ASP A 375 -3.09 -47.01 19.66
N TRP A 376 -2.97 -45.82 19.06
CA TRP A 376 -2.25 -45.61 17.80
C TRP A 376 -1.05 -44.66 17.89
N LYS A 377 -0.43 -44.55 19.08
CA LYS A 377 0.85 -43.84 19.26
C LYS A 377 2.09 -44.62 18.78
N SER A 378 1.94 -45.75 18.08
CA SER A 378 3.09 -46.55 17.62
C SER A 378 2.97 -47.07 16.19
N SER A 379 3.05 -46.20 15.18
CA SER A 379 3.63 -46.55 13.86
C SER A 379 3.68 -45.35 12.89
N ASP A 380 4.89 -44.82 12.70
CA ASP A 380 5.46 -44.20 11.49
C ASP A 380 4.64 -43.19 10.66
N GLY A 381 4.45 -41.99 11.19
CA GLY A 381 5.05 -40.76 10.65
C GLY A 381 4.65 -40.16 9.28
N ARG A 382 4.02 -40.81 8.30
CA ARG A 382 3.71 -40.14 7.00
C ARG A 382 2.41 -40.60 6.32
N LYS A 383 1.47 -39.63 6.22
CA LYS A 383 0.17 -39.60 5.50
C LYS A 383 -1.05 -40.10 6.30
N LEU A 384 -2.12 -39.32 6.23
CA LEU A 384 -3.39 -39.50 6.95
C LEU A 384 -4.49 -39.77 5.92
N LEU A 385 -5.05 -40.98 5.90
CA LEU A 385 -6.23 -41.34 5.10
C LEU A 385 -7.32 -41.78 6.08
N ILE A 386 -8.37 -40.98 6.21
CA ILE A 386 -9.55 -41.34 7.01
C ILE A 386 -10.59 -41.94 6.06
N VAL A 387 -10.77 -43.26 6.13
CA VAL A 387 -11.87 -43.94 5.42
C VAL A 387 -13.01 -44.13 6.42
N GLY A 388 -13.96 -43.19 6.42
CA GLY A 388 -15.21 -43.33 7.17
C GLY A 388 -16.26 -44.05 6.34
N LYS A 389 -16.74 -45.22 6.79
CA LYS A 389 -17.94 -45.85 6.24
C LYS A 389 -19.17 -45.14 6.82
N ALA A 390 -19.95 -44.47 5.97
CA ALA A 390 -21.25 -43.93 6.36
C ALA A 390 -22.29 -45.06 6.48
N GLY A 391 -23.01 -45.09 7.60
CA GLY A 391 -24.32 -45.71 7.75
C GLY A 391 -24.37 -47.24 7.73
N SER A 392 -24.59 -47.85 8.89
CA SER A 392 -25.39 -49.07 8.97
C SER A 392 -26.48 -48.85 10.02
N GLU A 393 -27.71 -48.70 9.54
CA GLU A 393 -28.91 -48.86 10.36
C GLU A 393 -28.87 -50.22 11.05
N SER A 394 -28.88 -50.24 12.38
CA SER A 394 -29.17 -51.43 13.14
C SER A 394 -30.67 -51.53 13.34
N GLN A 395 -31.33 -52.43 12.61
CA GLN A 395 -32.57 -53.04 13.07
C GLN A 395 -32.24 -53.99 14.22
N HIS A 396 -32.77 -53.69 15.42
CA HIS A 396 -33.48 -54.64 16.27
C HIS A 396 -34.27 -53.92 17.36
#